data_AF-A0A8S9SPV8-F1
#
_entry.id   AF-A0A8S9SPV8-F1
#
_cell.length_a   1.000
_cell.length_b   1.000
_cell.length_c   1.000
_cell.angle_alpha   90.00
_cell.angle_beta   90.00
_cell.angle_gamma   90.00
#
_symmetry.space_group_name_H-M   'P 1'
#
loop_
_entity.id
_entity.type
_entity.pdbx_description
1 polymer ?
#
loop_
_entity_poly.entity_id
_entity_poly.type
_entity_poly.pdbx_seq_one_letter_code
_entity_poly.pdbx_strand_id
1 'polypeptide(L)'
;MDEPTSGLDSRAAAIVMRTVRNTVDTGRTVVCTIHQPSIDIFEAFDELLLMKRGGQAIYAGPLGQNSHKIIEYFQRNINPCDMDARSELNGYRS
;
A
#
# COMPACT_ATOMS: atom_id res chain seq x y z
N MET A 1 5.40 -0.51 12.65
CA MET A 1 4.61 0.64 13.15
C MET A 1 3.16 0.33 12.87
N ASP A 2 2.31 0.47 13.89
CA ASP A 2 0.88 0.23 13.73
C ASP A 2 0.17 1.56 13.48
N GLU A 3 -0.51 1.68 12.34
CA GLU A 3 -1.28 2.86 11.90
C GLU A 3 -0.61 4.25 12.11
N PRO A 4 0.58 4.52 11.55
CA PRO A 4 1.32 5.77 11.80
C PRO A 4 0.63 7.05 11.29
N THR A 5 -0.43 6.92 10.51
CA THR A 5 -1.21 8.03 9.93
C THR A 5 -2.59 8.19 10.56
N SER A 6 -2.92 7.41 11.59
CA SER A 6 -4.25 7.42 12.22
C SER A 6 -4.53 8.78 12.87
N GLY A 7 -5.70 9.37 12.54
CA GLY A 7 -6.11 10.67 13.06
C GLY A 7 -5.40 11.89 12.46
N LEU A 8 -4.54 11.71 11.46
CA LEU A 8 -3.88 12.81 10.75
C LEU A 8 -4.66 13.21 9.49
N ASP A 9 -4.62 14.50 9.15
CA ASP A 9 -5.02 14.93 7.81
C ASP A 9 -4.01 14.46 6.75
N SER A 10 -4.39 14.53 5.47
CA SER A 10 -3.59 14.02 4.36
C SER A 10 -2.19 14.63 4.28
N ARG A 11 -2.03 15.91 4.65
CA ARG A 11 -0.73 16.60 4.59
C ARG A 11 0.15 16.16 5.74
N ALA A 12 -0.39 16.11 6.95
CA ALA A 12 0.34 15.64 8.13
C ALA A 12 0.77 14.16 7.95
N ALA A 13 -0.12 13.31 7.43
CA ALA A 13 0.18 11.92 7.12
C ALA A 13 1.31 11.78 6.08
N ALA A 14 1.30 12.59 5.02
CA ALA A 14 2.37 12.61 4.02
C ALA A 14 3.73 13.01 4.61
N ILE A 15 3.77 13.95 5.56
CA ILE A 15 5.01 14.36 6.25
C ILE A 15 5.57 13.20 7.10
N VAL A 16 4.68 12.48 7.81
CA VAL A 16 5.07 11.29 8.58
C VAL A 16 5.66 10.23 7.65
N MET A 17 4.97 9.92 6.55
CA MET A 17 5.45 8.91 5.60
C MET A 17 6.75 9.30 4.90
N ARG A 18 6.97 10.60 4.63
CA ARG A 18 8.27 11.09 4.15
C ARG A 18 9.39 10.87 5.18
N THR A 19 9.09 11.02 6.46
CA THR A 19 10.07 10.79 7.54
C THR A 19 10.38 9.30 7.68
N VAL A 20 9.37 8.44 7.54
CA VAL A 20 9.55 6.98 7.45
C VAL A 20 10.43 6.63 6.25
N ARG A 21 10.17 7.21 5.08
CA ARG A 21 10.98 7.02 3.88
C ARG A 21 12.44 7.40 4.11
N ASN A 22 12.72 8.57 4.69
CA ASN A 22 14.08 8.98 5.04
C ASN A 22 14.76 7.98 5.98
N THR A 23 14.01 7.34 6.89
CA THR A 23 14.55 6.31 7.77
C THR A 23 14.94 5.06 6.97
N VAL A 24 14.12 4.66 6.01
CA VAL A 24 14.43 3.53 5.11
C VAL A 24 15.69 3.80 4.29
N ASP A 25 15.83 5.02 3.77
CA ASP A 25 16.97 5.44 2.95
C ASP A 25 18.32 5.39 3.70
N THR A 26 18.30 5.33 5.05
CA THR A 26 19.50 5.10 5.87
C THR A 26 19.91 3.62 5.97
N GLY A 27 19.27 2.73 5.22
CA GLY A 27 19.54 1.29 5.22
C GLY A 27 18.76 0.51 6.28
N ARG A 28 17.67 1.08 6.81
CA ARG A 28 16.82 0.43 7.82
C ARG A 28 15.55 -0.11 7.16
N THR A 29 15.08 -1.29 7.57
CA THR A 29 13.79 -1.81 7.10
C THR A 29 12.68 -1.33 8.03
N VAL A 30 11.63 -0.74 7.46
CA VAL A 30 10.42 -0.36 8.20
C VAL A 30 9.24 -1.18 7.68
N VAL A 31 8.48 -1.77 8.60
CA VAL A 31 7.21 -2.43 8.31
C VAL A 31 6.11 -1.66 9.01
N CYS A 32 5.07 -1.27 8.27
CA CYS A 32 3.90 -0.62 8.86
C CYS A 32 2.59 -1.08 8.22
N THR A 33 1.53 -1.01 9.03
CA THR A 33 0.14 -1.19 8.61
C THR A 33 -0.48 0.18 8.38
N ILE A 34 -1.11 0.39 7.24
CA ILE A 34 -1.91 1.59 6.97
C ILE A 34 -3.33 1.14 6.66
N HIS A 35 -4.27 1.65 7.45
CA HIS A 35 -5.69 1.46 7.21
C HIS A 35 -6.15 2.62 6.32
N GLN A 36 -6.37 2.34 5.04
CA GLN A 36 -6.85 3.29 4.00
C GLN A 36 -5.84 4.41 3.64
N PRO A 37 -4.73 4.08 2.94
CA PRO A 37 -3.77 5.08 2.48
C PRO A 37 -4.37 6.01 1.42
N SER A 38 -3.96 7.28 1.39
CA SER A 38 -4.14 8.11 0.20
C SER A 38 -3.25 7.62 -0.95
N ILE A 39 -3.49 8.06 -2.19
CA ILE A 39 -2.63 7.71 -3.35
C ILE A 39 -1.16 8.04 -3.09
N ASP A 40 -0.88 9.24 -2.55
CA ASP A 40 0.49 9.67 -2.25
C ASP A 40 1.19 8.76 -1.23
N ILE A 41 0.44 8.26 -0.23
CA ILE A 41 0.98 7.35 0.79
C ILE A 41 1.14 5.95 0.23
N PHE A 42 0.20 5.51 -0.60
CA PHE A 42 0.22 4.20 -1.24
C PHE A 42 1.45 4.07 -2.18
N GLU A 43 1.69 5.08 -3.01
CA GLU A 43 2.86 5.15 -3.90
C GLU A 43 4.19 5.33 -3.14
N ALA A 44 4.15 5.66 -1.85
CA ALA A 44 5.35 5.77 -1.03
C ALA A 44 5.87 4.41 -0.53
N PHE A 45 5.26 3.28 -0.86
CA PHE A 45 5.72 1.94 -0.46
C PHE A 45 6.60 1.25 -1.52
N ASP A 46 7.64 0.54 -1.07
CA ASP A 46 8.47 -0.28 -1.96
C ASP A 46 7.79 -1.63 -2.27
N GLU A 47 7.30 -2.28 -1.23
CA GLU A 47 6.61 -3.57 -1.27
C GLU A 47 5.32 -3.52 -0.46
N LEU A 48 4.34 -4.31 -0.87
CA LEU A 48 3.05 -4.46 -0.22
C LEU A 48 2.80 -5.91 0.16
N LEU A 49 2.22 -6.08 1.34
CA LEU A 49 1.52 -7.29 1.76
C LEU A 49 0.04 -6.96 1.88
N LEU A 50 -0.73 -7.32 0.87
CA LEU A 50 -2.18 -7.17 0.87
C LEU A 50 -2.82 -8.47 1.35
N MET A 51 -3.76 -8.33 2.27
CA MET A 51 -4.44 -9.45 2.91
C MET A 51 -5.94 -9.23 2.84
N LYS A 52 -6.69 -10.31 2.59
CA LYS A 52 -8.14 -10.30 2.73
C LYS A 52 -8.55 -10.68 4.16
N ARG A 53 -9.83 -10.45 4.47
CA ARG A 53 -10.43 -10.89 5.74
C ARG A 53 -10.16 -12.38 5.98
N GLY A 54 -9.82 -12.71 7.23
CA GLY A 54 -9.41 -14.07 7.61
C GLY A 54 -7.91 -14.35 7.47
N GLY A 55 -7.09 -13.33 7.22
CA GLY A 55 -5.63 -13.44 7.33
C GLY A 55 -4.94 -14.08 6.13
N GLN A 56 -5.62 -14.19 4.99
CA GLN A 56 -5.06 -14.78 3.78
C GLN A 56 -4.40 -13.69 2.92
N ALA A 57 -3.13 -13.89 2.55
CA ALA A 57 -2.43 -12.98 1.65
C ALA A 57 -3.02 -13.11 0.24
N ILE A 58 -3.32 -11.98 -0.37
CA ILE A 58 -3.78 -11.87 -1.77
C ILE A 58 -2.70 -11.29 -2.68
N TYR A 59 -1.75 -10.53 -2.13
CA TYR A 59 -0.58 -10.06 -2.85
C TYR A 59 0.56 -9.84 -1.87
N ALA A 60 1.77 -10.28 -2.25
CA ALA A 60 2.99 -10.04 -1.50
C ALA A 60 4.10 -9.74 -2.51
N GLY A 61 4.57 -8.50 -2.55
CA GLY A 61 5.63 -8.13 -3.47
C GLY A 61 5.73 -6.64 -3.74
N PRO A 62 6.63 -6.25 -4.66
CA PRO A 62 6.92 -4.85 -4.96
C PRO A 62 5.71 -4.12 -5.56
N LEU A 63 5.48 -2.88 -5.13
CA LEU A 63 4.43 -2.04 -5.72
C LEU A 63 4.73 -1.75 -7.21
N GLY A 64 6.00 -1.45 -7.48
CA GLY A 64 6.47 -0.95 -8.77
C GLY A 64 6.10 0.52 -8.99
N GLN A 65 6.79 1.16 -9.93
CA GLN A 65 6.49 2.55 -10.33
C GLN A 65 5.01 2.71 -10.71
N ASN A 66 4.32 3.68 -10.12
CA ASN A 66 2.91 3.96 -10.40
C ASN A 66 2.02 2.71 -10.26
N SER A 67 2.30 1.88 -9.24
CA SER A 67 1.53 0.67 -8.95
C SER A 67 1.45 -0.38 -10.07
N HIS A 68 2.35 -0.36 -11.06
CA HIS A 68 2.20 -1.20 -12.26
C HIS A 68 2.23 -2.71 -11.95
N LYS A 69 3.06 -3.17 -11.00
CA LYS A 69 3.23 -4.61 -10.72
C LYS A 69 2.00 -5.19 -10.05
N ILE A 70 1.45 -4.47 -9.08
CA ILE A 70 0.23 -4.88 -8.40
C ILE A 70 -0.97 -4.86 -9.37
N ILE A 71 -1.08 -3.84 -10.22
CA ILE A 71 -2.14 -3.77 -11.25
C ILE A 71 -2.03 -4.96 -12.20
N GLU A 72 -0.84 -5.27 -12.70
CA GLU A 72 -0.59 -6.42 -13.59
C GLU A 72 -0.93 -7.74 -12.91
N TYR A 73 -0.54 -7.92 -11.64
CA TYR A 73 -0.87 -9.11 -10.85
C TYR A 73 -2.39 -9.33 -10.78
N PHE A 74 -3.14 -8.29 -10.41
CA PHE A 74 -4.59 -8.37 -10.29
C PHE A 74 -5.30 -8.48 -11.65
N GLN A 75 -4.75 -7.89 -12.73
CA GLN A 75 -5.28 -8.10 -14.07
C GLN A 75 -5.17 -9.56 -14.52
N ARG A 76 -4.08 -10.26 -14.14
CA ARG A 76 -3.83 -11.66 -14.52
C ARG A 76 -4.50 -12.70 -13.62
N ASN A 77 -4.62 -12.42 -12.33
CA ASN A 77 -4.94 -13.45 -11.33
C ASN A 77 -6.28 -13.26 -10.61
N ILE A 78 -7.06 -12.22 -10.92
CA ILE A 78 -8.31 -11.99 -10.17
C ILE A 78 -9.33 -13.09 -10.44
N ASN A 79 -9.67 -13.77 -9.35
CA ASN A 79 -10.84 -14.61 -9.25
C ASN A 79 -12.03 -13.79 -8.77
N PRO A 80 -13.29 -14.24 -8.99
CA PRO A 80 -14.48 -13.52 -8.56
C PRO A 80 -14.51 -13.14 -7.06
N CYS A 81 -13.77 -13.87 -6.21
CA CYS A 81 -13.65 -13.62 -4.77
C CYS A 81 -12.68 -12.48 -4.40
N ASP A 82 -11.84 -11.99 -5.32
CA ASP A 82 -10.84 -10.93 -5.09
C ASP A 82 -11.31 -9.56 -5.60
N MET A 83 -12.59 -9.45 -5.99
CA MET A 83 -13.18 -8.22 -6.54
C MET A 83 -13.15 -7.04 -5.56
N ASP A 84 -13.17 -7.28 -4.25
CA ASP A 84 -13.07 -6.25 -3.21
C ASP A 84 -11.73 -5.49 -3.28
N ALA A 85 -10.62 -6.21 -3.50
CA ALA A 85 -9.30 -5.61 -3.68
C ALA A 85 -9.19 -4.83 -5.01
N ARG A 86 -9.95 -5.27 -6.03
CA ARG A 86 -10.00 -4.62 -7.34
C ARG A 86 -10.68 -3.26 -7.29
N SER A 87 -11.75 -3.11 -6.49
CA SER A 87 -12.40 -1.81 -6.28
C SER A 87 -11.51 -0.82 -5.55
N GLU A 88 -10.76 -1.25 -4.54
CA GLU A 88 -9.80 -0.39 -3.84
C GLU A 88 -8.72 0.09 -4.81
N LEU A 89 -8.08 -0.81 -5.55
CA LEU A 89 -7.01 -0.46 -6.51
C LEU A 89 -7.47 0.42 -7.66
N ASN A 90 -8.72 0.27 -8.12
CA ASN A 90 -9.27 1.16 -9.15
C ASN A 90 -9.42 2.61 -8.65
N GLY A 91 -9.58 2.83 -7.34
CA GLY A 91 -9.53 4.17 -6.74
C GLY A 91 -8.14 4.82 -6.77
N TYR A 92 -7.09 4.03 -7.01
CA TYR A 92 -5.70 4.48 -7.15
C TYR A 92 -5.24 4.57 -8.62
N ARG A 93 -6.13 4.28 -9.59
CA ARG A 93 -5.86 4.55 -11.01
C ARG A 93 -6.14 6.02 -11.29
N SER A 94 -5.07 6.80 -11.42
CA SER A 94 -5.14 8.18 -11.89
C SER A 94 -5.62 8.29 -13.34
#